data_AF-W0VDV2-F1
#
_entry.id   AF-W0VDV2-F1
#
_cell.length_a   1.000
_cell.length_b   1.000
_cell.length_c   1.000
_cell.angle_alpha   90.00
_cell.angle_beta   90.00
_cell.angle_gamma   90.00
#
_symmetry.space_group_name_H-M   'P 1'
#
loop_
_entity.id
_entity.type
_entity.pdbx_description
1 polymer ?
#
loop_
_entity_poly.entity_id
_entity_poly.type
_entity_poly.pdbx_seq_one_letter_code
_entity_poly.pdbx_strand_id
1 'polypeptide(L)' 'MQTTPGTTFDHPGHPPATITEHRGIRYMHLGTSWVQGAMRLAKPDAIELEYVQMMMIL' A
#
# COMPACT_ATOMS: atom_id res chain seq x y z
N MET A 1 6.63 14.89 -2.43
CA MET A 1 5.65 15.46 -3.40
C MET A 1 4.52 14.45 -3.49
N GLN A 2 3.37 14.79 -2.91
CA GLN A 2 2.19 13.92 -2.85
C GLN A 2 1.53 13.92 -4.24
N THR A 3 1.84 12.95 -5.09
CA THR A 3 1.16 12.78 -6.37
C THR A 3 -0.13 12.01 -6.11
N THR A 4 -1.29 12.62 -6.35
CA THR A 4 -2.59 11.95 -6.29
C THR A 4 -2.97 11.50 -7.70
N PRO A 5 -2.65 10.27 -8.14
CA PRO A 5 -3.31 9.70 -9.31
C PRO A 5 -4.75 9.34 -8.95
N GLY A 6 -5.67 9.60 -9.89
CA GLY A 6 -7.12 9.48 -9.73
C GLY A 6 -7.61 8.20 -9.05
N THR A 7 -8.68 8.37 -8.29
CA THR A 7 -9.20 7.49 -7.24
C THR A 7 -9.77 6.17 -7.77
N THR A 8 -8.91 5.18 -8.03
CA THR A 8 -9.35 3.79 -8.24
C THR A 8 -9.77 3.09 -6.94
N PHE A 9 -9.57 3.73 -5.78
CA PHE A 9 -9.79 3.16 -4.45
C PHE A 9 -10.77 3.95 -3.58
N ASP A 10 -11.57 4.85 -4.17
CA ASP A 10 -12.68 5.50 -3.47
C ASP A 10 -13.87 4.54 -3.46
N HIS A 11 -14.03 3.78 -2.37
CA HIS A 11 -15.23 2.97 -2.18
C HIS A 11 -16.16 3.69 -1.19
N PRO A 12 -17.44 3.89 -1.52
CA PRO A 12 -18.39 4.50 -0.59
C PRO A 12 -18.45 3.67 0.70
N GLY A 13 -18.23 4.32 1.84
CA GLY A 13 -18.18 3.67 3.16
C GLY A 13 -16.78 3.28 3.65
N HIS A 14 -15.72 3.51 2.87
CA HIS A 14 -14.33 3.27 3.28
C HIS A 14 -13.52 4.57 3.28
N PRO A 15 -12.53 4.70 4.19
CA PRO A 15 -11.60 5.82 4.13
C PRO A 15 -10.83 5.82 2.80
N PRO A 16 -10.53 6.99 2.23
CA PRO A 16 -9.84 7.08 0.95
C PRO A 16 -8.46 6.43 1.05
N ALA A 17 -8.13 5.58 0.07
CA ALA A 17 -6.79 5.04 -0.02
C ALA A 17 -5.85 6.09 -0.62
N THR A 18 -4.73 6.31 0.05
CA THR A 18 -3.64 7.17 -0.44
C THR A 18 -2.39 6.35 -0.64
N ILE A 19 -1.57 6.78 -1.60
CA ILE A 19 -0.34 6.08 -1.97
C ILE A 19 0.84 7.03 -1.77
N THR A 20 1.93 6.50 -1.22
CA THR A 20 3.23 7.19 -1.15
C THR A 20 4.32 6.28 -1.70
N GLU A 21 5.34 6.84 -2.32
CA GLU A 21 6.46 6.07 -2.87
C GLU A 21 7.79 6.52 -2.26
N HIS A 22 8.60 5.56 -1.82
CA HIS A 22 9.95 5.81 -1.31
C HIS A 22 10.87 4.63 -1.62
N ARG A 23 12.09 4.90 -2.11
CA ARG A 23 13.12 3.89 -2.45
C ARG A 23 12.61 2.72 -3.32
N GLY A 24 11.71 3.00 -4.26
CA GLY A 24 11.12 2.00 -5.16
C GLY A 24 10.07 1.10 -4.51
N ILE A 25 9.61 1.44 -3.31
CA ILE A 25 8.50 0.79 -2.61
C ILE A 25 7.29 1.73 -2.66
N ARG A 26 6.13 1.16 -3.00
CA ARG A 26 4.82 1.79 -2.95
C ARG A 26 4.13 1.40 -1.66
N TYR A 27 3.69 2.38 -0.89
CA TYR A 27 2.99 2.21 0.38
C TYR A 27 1.54 2.66 0.24
N MET A 28 0.62 1.90 0.84
CA MET A 28 -0.81 2.19 0.89
C MET A 28 -1.24 2.56 2.30
N HIS A 29 -2.03 3.63 2.41
CA HIS A 29 -2.63 4.10 3.66
C HIS A 29 -4.13 4.31 3.47
N LEU A 30 -4.97 3.85 4.40
CA LEU A 30 -6.44 3.96 4.33
C LEU A 30 -6.93 5.00 5.33
N GLY A 31 -6.97 6.27 4.91
CA GLY A 31 -7.44 7.41 5.71
C GLY A 31 -6.67 7.68 7.01
N THR A 32 -5.49 7.07 7.20
CA THR A 32 -4.59 7.33 8.32
C THR A 32 -3.16 7.51 7.80
N SER A 33 -2.20 7.87 8.66
CA SER A 33 -0.78 7.91 8.30
C SER A 33 -0.08 6.55 8.41
N TRP A 34 -0.81 5.50 8.79
CA TRP A 34 -0.25 4.17 9.01
C TRP A 34 -0.13 3.40 7.70
N VAL A 35 1.00 2.72 7.53
CA VAL A 35 1.23 1.82 6.40
C VAL A 35 0.43 0.55 6.59
N GLN A 36 -0.47 0.26 5.67
CA GLN A 36 -1.33 -0.94 5.69
C GLN A 36 -1.03 -1.90 4.54
N GLY A 37 -0.27 -1.43 3.53
CA GLY A 37 0.28 -2.27 2.49
C GLY A 37 1.59 -1.69 1.97
N ALA A 38 2.51 -2.56 1.55
CA ALA A 38 3.76 -2.16 0.92
C ALA A 38 4.11 -3.14 -0.20
N MET A 39 4.57 -2.61 -1.33
CA MET A 39 4.91 -3.40 -2.51
C MET A 39 6.13 -2.80 -3.22
N ARG A 40 7.10 -3.61 -3.61
CA ARG A 40 8.23 -3.16 -4.41
C ARG A 40 7.80 -3.01 -5.87
N LEU A 41 8.03 -1.83 -6.47
CA LEU A 41 7.63 -1.56 -7.86
C LEU A 41 8.31 -2.50 -8.87
N ALA A 42 9.56 -2.86 -8.61
CA ALA A 42 10.33 -3.76 -9.48
C ALA A 42 9.95 -5.25 -9.32
N LYS A 43 9.28 -5.62 -8.22
CA LYS A 43 8.92 -7.00 -7.87
C LYS A 43 7.59 -7.00 -7.10
N PRO A 44 6.46 -6.72 -7.78
CA PRO A 44 5.16 -6.59 -7.11
C PRO A 44 4.72 -7.85 -6.38
N ASP A 45 5.07 -9.03 -6.92
CA ASP A 45 4.70 -10.33 -6.36
C ASP A 45 5.56 -10.73 -5.14
N ALA A 46 6.65 -10.00 -4.88
CA ALA A 46 7.45 -10.20 -3.68
C ALA A 46 6.81 -9.47 -2.50
N ILE A 47 6.33 -10.24 -1.53
CA ILE A 47 5.71 -9.69 -0.31
C ILE A 47 6.79 -9.02 0.53
N GLU A 48 6.78 -7.69 0.60
CA GLU A 48 7.82 -6.93 1.30
C GLU A 48 7.64 -6.95 2.83
N LEU A 49 6.41 -7.14 3.31
CA LEU A 49 6.11 -7.15 4.75
C LEU A 49 6.26 -8.56 5.32
N GLU A 50 7.24 -8.75 6.21
CA GLU A 50 7.53 -10.04 6.86
C GLU A 50 6.32 -10.64 7.56
N TYR A 51 5.55 -9.82 8.28
CA TYR A 51 4.31 -10.27 8.92
C TYR A 51 3.29 -10.85 7.92
N VAL A 52 3.17 -10.27 6.73
CA VAL A 52 2.26 -10.79 5.68
C VAL A 52 2.77 -12.12 5.15
N GLN A 53 4.09 -12.30 5.03
CA GLN A 53 4.66 -13.61 4.69
C GLN A 53 4.33 -14.66 5.76
N MET A 54 4.44 -14.30 7.05
CA MET A 54 4.05 -15.20 8.15
C MET A 54 2.57 -15.60 8.06
N MET A 55 1.69 -14.68 7.66
CA MET A 55 0.26 -14.98 7.49
C MET A 55 -0.03 -15.99 6.39
N MET A 56 0.83 -16.14 5.38
CA MET A 56 0.63 -17.14 4.31
C MET A 56 0.99 -18.57 4.71
N ILE A 57 1.78 -18.72 5.77
CA ILE A 57 2.27 -20.03 6.25
C ILE A 57 1.28 -20.63 7.28
N LEU A 58 0.28 -19.86 7.71
CA LEU A 58 -0.80 -20.27 8.61
C LEU A 58 -1.83 -21.17 7.92
#